data_AF-A0A6A4GEW6-F1
#
_entry.id   AF-A0A6A4GEW6-F1
#
_cell.length_a   1.000
_cell.length_b   1.000
_cell.length_c   1.000
_cell.angle_alpha   90.00
_cell.angle_beta   90.00
_cell.angle_gamma   90.00
#
_symmetry.space_group_name_H-M   'P 1'
#
loop_
_entity.id
_entity.type
_entity.pdbx_description
1 polymer ?
#
loop_
_entity_poly.entity_id
_entity_poly.type
_entity_poly.pdbx_seq_one_letter_code
_entity_poly.pdbx_strand_id
1 'polypeptide(L)'
;MSVLSRLYYRYDEIQHFLHETFGLQRPLGMNEWHDVVKLYDGPPEGFEAWLWDALEIPRCILSIASYEPSAVQPNGYFACDYHACPKEYKSNQARNNHFDVAHLGTRQRCPDCGNILMNHNSLSRHQRWNCPARAQI
;
A
#
# COMPACT_ATOMS: atom_id res chain seq x y z
N MET A 1 -5.92 10.57 -21.86
CA MET A 1 -5.23 10.95 -20.60
C MET A 1 -3.73 10.97 -20.86
N SER A 2 -3.05 12.09 -20.63
CA SER A 2 -1.60 12.20 -20.85
C SER A 2 -0.82 11.50 -19.73
N VAL A 3 0.47 11.22 -19.95
CA VAL A 3 1.38 10.66 -18.93
C VAL A 3 1.44 11.57 -17.70
N LEU A 4 1.52 12.88 -17.91
CA LEU A 4 1.51 13.90 -16.86
C LEU A 4 0.21 13.91 -16.06
N SER A 5 -0.95 13.78 -16.70
CA SER A 5 -2.23 13.71 -15.98
C SER A 5 -2.31 12.48 -15.08
N ARG A 6 -1.82 11.31 -15.53
CA ARG A 6 -1.79 10.10 -14.70
C ARG A 6 -0.83 10.21 -13.53
N LEU A 7 0.32 10.85 -13.72
CA LEU A 7 1.24 11.17 -12.64
C LEU A 7 0.60 12.11 -11.63
N TYR A 8 -0.02 13.20 -12.09
CA TYR A 8 -0.74 14.14 -11.24
C TYR A 8 -1.75 13.42 -10.32
N TYR A 9 -2.69 12.64 -10.87
CA TYR A 9 -3.68 11.94 -10.05
C TYR A 9 -3.05 11.00 -9.01
N ARG A 10 -1.95 10.32 -9.35
CA ARG A 10 -1.25 9.44 -8.40
C ARG A 10 -0.66 10.22 -7.22
N TYR A 11 -0.11 11.40 -7.45
CA TYR A 11 0.49 12.21 -6.39
C TYR A 11 -0.54 13.06 -5.63
N ASP A 12 -1.63 13.45 -6.29
CA ASP A 12 -2.76 14.18 -5.69
C ASP A 12 -3.40 13.38 -4.54
N GLU A 13 -3.63 12.08 -4.74
CA GLU A 13 -4.12 11.17 -3.69
C GLU A 13 -3.18 11.11 -2.48
N ILE A 14 -1.86 11.06 -2.73
CA ILE A 14 -0.84 11.04 -1.67
C ILE A 14 -0.85 12.36 -0.91
N GLN A 15 -0.87 13.49 -1.62
CA GLN A 15 -0.91 14.82 -1.00
C GLN A 15 -2.17 15.01 -0.15
N HIS A 16 -3.33 14.53 -0.61
CA HIS A 16 -4.56 14.54 0.16
C HIS A 16 -4.44 13.72 1.46
N PHE A 17 -3.96 12.47 1.36
CA PHE A 17 -3.71 11.64 2.53
C PHE A 17 -2.77 12.31 3.54
N LEU A 18 -1.68 12.90 3.04
CA LEU A 18 -0.69 13.59 3.88
C LEU A 18 -1.27 14.83 4.57
N HIS A 19 -2.06 15.61 3.85
CA HIS A 19 -2.74 16.78 4.40
C HIS A 19 -3.75 16.39 5.48
N GLU A 20 -4.62 15.43 5.20
CA GLU A 20 -5.67 15.00 6.13
C GLU A 20 -5.12 14.28 7.37
N THR A 21 -4.10 13.44 7.20
CA THR A 21 -3.57 12.59 8.27
C THR A 21 -2.57 13.32 9.15
N PHE A 22 -1.71 14.16 8.54
CA PHE A 22 -0.56 14.77 9.23
C PHE A 22 -0.63 16.29 9.28
N GLY A 23 -1.66 16.92 8.68
CA GLY A 23 -1.78 18.38 8.64
C GLY A 23 -0.68 19.06 7.82
N LEU A 24 -0.08 18.33 6.87
CA LEU A 24 0.97 18.85 6.00
C LEU A 24 0.42 19.84 4.96
N GLN A 25 1.28 20.29 4.04
CA GLN A 25 0.92 21.19 2.94
C GLN A 25 -0.35 20.74 2.21
N ARG A 26 -1.15 21.71 1.78
CA ARG A 26 -2.36 21.41 0.99
C ARG A 26 -1.99 20.73 -0.34
N PRO A 27 -2.87 19.88 -0.89
CA PRO A 27 -2.69 19.34 -2.23
C PRO A 27 -2.54 20.45 -3.28
N LEU A 28 -1.67 20.21 -4.25
CA LEU A 28 -1.44 21.14 -5.35
C LEU A 28 -2.51 20.94 -6.42
N GLY A 29 -3.07 22.05 -6.93
CA GLY A 29 -3.93 21.99 -8.11
C GLY A 29 -3.14 21.60 -9.35
N MET A 30 -3.83 21.09 -10.38
CA MET A 30 -3.22 20.59 -11.62
C MET A 30 -2.25 21.57 -12.31
N ASN A 31 -2.52 22.89 -12.25
CA ASN A 31 -1.63 23.91 -12.82
C ASN A 31 -0.38 24.12 -11.95
N GLU A 32 -0.54 24.21 -10.62
CA GLU A 32 0.56 24.32 -9.65
C GLU A 32 1.50 23.10 -9.77
N TRP A 33 0.92 21.91 -9.90
CA TRP A 33 1.65 20.67 -10.18
C TRP A 33 2.48 20.76 -11.46
N HIS A 34 1.89 21.28 -12.53
CA HIS A 34 2.55 21.41 -13.82
C HIS A 34 3.76 22.35 -13.76
N ASP A 35 3.64 23.43 -12.98
CA ASP A 35 4.72 24.38 -12.77
C ASP A 35 5.84 23.76 -11.93
N VAL A 36 5.51 22.96 -10.91
CA VAL A 36 6.50 22.18 -10.14
C VAL A 36 7.26 21.24 -11.07
N VAL A 37 6.58 20.35 -11.81
CA VAL A 37 7.25 19.34 -12.65
C VAL A 37 8.18 19.96 -13.70
N LYS A 38 7.86 21.16 -14.22
CA LYS A 38 8.72 21.89 -15.17
C LYS A 38 10.05 22.36 -14.59
N LEU A 39 10.15 22.48 -13.26
CA LEU A 39 11.41 22.87 -12.60
C LEU A 39 12.42 21.72 -12.57
N TYR A 40 12.00 20.50 -12.89
CA TYR A 40 12.90 19.36 -12.93
C TYR A 40 13.68 19.29 -14.25
N ASP A 41 15.00 19.43 -14.16
CA ASP A 41 15.94 19.35 -15.29
C ASP A 41 16.81 18.08 -15.27
N GLY A 42 16.59 17.20 -14.29
CA GLY A 42 17.36 15.97 -14.10
C GLY A 42 16.89 14.76 -14.93
N PRO A 43 17.62 13.63 -14.82
CA PRO A 43 17.26 12.40 -15.50
C PRO A 43 16.05 11.72 -14.82
N PRO A 44 15.20 10.96 -15.54
CA PRO A 44 13.95 10.40 -14.97
C PRO A 44 14.12 9.61 -13.67
N GLU A 45 15.26 8.95 -13.47
CA GLU A 45 15.57 8.14 -12.29
C GLU A 45 15.67 8.98 -11.00
N GLY A 46 15.99 10.28 -11.12
CA GLY A 46 16.07 11.20 -9.98
C GLY A 46 14.77 11.96 -9.71
N PHE A 47 13.75 11.82 -10.57
CA PHE A 47 12.54 12.64 -10.53
C PHE A 47 11.79 12.47 -9.22
N GLU A 48 11.58 11.23 -8.79
CA GLU A 48 10.79 10.93 -7.59
C GLU A 48 11.47 11.46 -6.31
N ALA A 49 12.78 11.29 -6.19
CA ALA A 49 13.54 11.83 -5.05
C ALA A 49 13.49 13.36 -4.99
N TRP A 50 13.70 14.02 -6.13
CA TRP A 50 13.59 15.48 -6.23
C TRP A 50 12.17 15.96 -5.92
N LEU A 51 11.15 15.26 -6.41
CA LEU A 51 9.76 15.63 -6.23
C LEU A 51 9.36 15.61 -4.76
N TRP A 52 9.81 14.62 -3.99
CA TRP A 52 9.54 14.58 -2.56
C TRP A 52 10.15 15.76 -1.81
N ASP A 53 11.39 16.10 -2.14
CA ASP A 53 12.08 17.25 -1.56
C ASP A 53 11.38 18.57 -1.98
N ALA A 54 10.94 18.68 -3.24
CA ALA A 54 10.23 19.86 -3.77
C ALA A 54 8.84 20.07 -3.19
N LEU A 55 8.15 18.98 -2.81
CA LEU A 55 6.85 19.03 -2.13
C LEU A 55 6.99 19.21 -0.61
N GLU A 56 8.22 19.38 -0.10
CA GLU A 56 8.53 19.45 1.33
C GLU A 56 7.98 18.25 2.12
N ILE A 57 7.82 17.09 1.46
CA ILE A 57 7.31 15.90 2.11
C ILE A 57 8.45 15.32 2.96
N PRO A 58 8.28 15.24 4.31
CA PRO A 58 9.33 14.75 5.16
C PRO A 58 9.80 13.36 4.73
N ARG A 59 11.11 13.18 4.50
CA ARG A 59 11.69 11.86 4.17
C ARG A 59 11.33 10.76 5.17
N CYS A 60 11.01 11.12 6.42
CA CYS A 60 10.54 10.17 7.42
C CYS A 60 9.18 9.52 7.07
N ILE A 61 8.34 10.18 6.25
CA ILE A 61 7.10 9.60 5.74
C ILE A 61 7.36 8.70 4.52
N LEU A 62 8.46 8.91 3.80
CA LEU A 62 8.91 7.97 2.76
C LEU A 62 9.59 6.75 3.37
N SER A 63 10.19 6.93 4.54
CA SER A 63 10.56 5.86 5.46
C SER A 63 9.37 5.42 6.31
N ILE A 64 8.18 5.18 5.70
CA ILE A 64 7.29 4.16 6.27
C ILE A 64 8.18 2.92 6.32
N ALA A 65 8.74 2.66 7.51
CA ALA A 65 9.64 1.56 7.73
C ALA A 65 9.01 0.33 7.07
N SER A 66 9.82 -0.48 6.36
CA SER A 66 9.42 -1.84 6.01
C SER A 66 8.60 -2.37 7.17
N TYR A 67 7.30 -2.59 6.96
CA TYR A 67 6.36 -2.79 8.06
C TYR A 67 6.96 -3.80 9.03
N GLU A 68 7.44 -3.29 10.16
CA GLU A 68 8.03 -4.13 11.20
C GLU A 68 6.82 -4.64 11.97
N PRO A 69 6.57 -5.95 11.93
CA PRO A 69 5.37 -6.47 12.56
C PRO A 69 5.41 -6.09 14.05
N SER A 70 4.37 -5.40 14.54
CA SER A 70 4.27 -5.04 15.96
C SER A 70 4.68 -6.16 16.90
N ALA A 71 5.46 -5.77 17.91
CA ALA A 71 5.90 -6.65 18.98
C ALA A 71 4.70 -7.33 19.67
N VAL A 72 4.93 -8.55 20.17
CA VAL A 72 3.94 -9.30 20.94
C VAL A 72 3.50 -8.44 22.12
N GLN A 73 2.19 -8.24 22.29
CA GLN A 73 1.66 -7.59 23.47
C GLN A 73 1.93 -8.43 24.73
N PRO A 74 1.90 -7.85 25.94
CA PRO A 74 2.11 -8.60 27.19
C PRO A 74 1.16 -9.80 27.39
N ASN A 75 -0.02 -9.76 26.76
CA ASN A 75 -1.02 -10.84 26.78
C ASN A 75 -0.71 -11.99 25.80
N GLY A 76 0.36 -11.89 25.00
CA GLY A 76 0.74 -12.89 23.98
C GLY A 76 0.05 -12.73 22.62
N TYR A 77 -0.76 -11.68 22.42
CA TYR A 77 -1.47 -11.40 21.17
C TYR A 77 -0.73 -10.36 20.32
N PHE A 78 -1.10 -10.31 19.05
CA PHE A 78 -0.62 -9.37 18.04
C PHE A 78 -1.78 -8.48 17.62
N ALA A 79 -1.72 -7.19 17.94
CA ALA A 79 -2.70 -6.20 17.48
C ALA A 79 -2.50 -5.84 16.01
N CYS A 80 -3.58 -5.45 15.36
CA CYS A 80 -3.53 -4.75 14.10
C CYS A 80 -3.07 -3.31 14.32
N ASP A 81 -2.04 -2.89 13.58
CA ASP A 81 -1.46 -1.54 13.71
C ASP A 81 -2.21 -0.50 12.89
N TYR A 82 -3.27 -0.90 12.17
CA TYR A 82 -4.07 0.03 11.38
C TYR A 82 -4.88 0.94 12.31
N HIS A 83 -4.87 2.24 12.02
CA HIS A 83 -5.53 3.25 12.83
C HIS A 83 -7.01 2.89 13.10
N ALA A 84 -7.41 2.91 14.37
CA ALA A 84 -8.73 2.54 14.85
C ALA A 84 -9.20 1.10 14.56
N CYS A 85 -8.30 0.17 14.22
CA CYS A 85 -8.64 -1.25 14.08
C CYS A 85 -8.52 -1.98 15.43
N PRO A 86 -9.61 -2.51 16.02
CA PRO A 86 -9.58 -3.15 17.34
C PRO A 86 -9.22 -4.64 17.29
N LYS A 87 -8.69 -5.15 16.16
CA LYS A 87 -8.51 -6.59 15.94
C LYS A 87 -7.18 -7.08 16.50
N GLU A 88 -7.23 -8.21 17.21
CA GLU A 88 -6.08 -8.88 17.80
C GLU A 88 -6.04 -10.36 17.41
N TYR A 89 -4.83 -10.93 17.31
CA TYR A 89 -4.62 -12.28 16.83
C TYR A 89 -3.59 -13.03 17.67
N LYS A 90 -3.71 -14.35 17.73
CA LYS A 90 -2.77 -15.22 18.46
C LYS A 90 -1.43 -15.43 17.76
N SER A 91 -1.30 -15.00 16.50
CA SER A 91 -0.06 -15.14 15.74
C SER A 91 0.14 -13.96 14.80
N ASN A 92 1.41 -13.61 14.58
CA ASN A 92 1.80 -12.56 13.65
C ASN A 92 1.27 -12.82 12.23
N GLN A 93 1.31 -14.09 11.78
CA GLN A 93 0.81 -14.47 10.46
C GLN A 93 -0.69 -14.20 10.30
N ALA A 94 -1.50 -14.50 11.33
CA ALA A 94 -2.94 -14.26 11.27
C ALA A 94 -3.26 -12.77 11.23
N ARG A 95 -2.53 -11.96 12.00
CA ARG A 95 -2.63 -10.50 11.96
C ARG A 95 -2.23 -9.93 10.62
N ASN A 96 -1.10 -10.35 10.05
CA ASN A 96 -0.64 -9.87 8.74
C ASN A 96 -1.62 -10.24 7.62
N ASN A 97 -2.13 -11.48 7.63
CA ASN A 97 -3.18 -11.90 6.69
C ASN A 97 -4.44 -11.03 6.82
N HIS A 98 -4.81 -10.61 8.03
CA HIS A 98 -5.90 -9.66 8.22
C HIS A 98 -5.57 -8.29 7.65
N PHE A 99 -4.39 -7.75 7.95
CA PHE A 99 -3.96 -6.44 7.46
C PHE A 99 -3.98 -6.37 5.93
N ASP A 100 -3.36 -7.36 5.28
CA ASP A 100 -3.35 -7.49 3.82
C ASP A 100 -4.77 -7.51 3.24
N VAL A 101 -5.69 -8.24 3.87
CA VAL A 101 -7.03 -8.46 3.33
C VAL A 101 -7.97 -7.29 3.60
N ALA A 102 -7.95 -6.77 4.82
CA ALA A 102 -8.93 -5.80 5.32
C ALA A 102 -8.50 -4.35 5.09
N HIS A 103 -7.20 -4.07 5.05
CA HIS A 103 -6.67 -2.72 4.95
C HIS A 103 -5.96 -2.46 3.62
N LEU A 104 -5.16 -3.41 3.13
CA LEU A 104 -4.51 -3.27 1.81
C LEU A 104 -5.39 -3.76 0.64
N GLY A 105 -6.45 -4.50 0.91
CA GLY A 105 -7.30 -5.08 -0.13
C GLY A 105 -6.59 -6.16 -0.96
N THR A 106 -5.42 -6.64 -0.53
CA THR A 106 -4.63 -7.66 -1.22
C THR A 106 -5.44 -8.95 -1.33
N ARG A 107 -5.50 -9.50 -2.55
CA ARG A 107 -6.14 -10.78 -2.85
C ARG A 107 -5.23 -11.59 -3.77
N GLN A 108 -5.33 -12.90 -3.68
CA GLN A 108 -4.48 -13.83 -4.42
C GLN A 108 -5.30 -14.49 -5.52
N ARG A 109 -4.90 -14.30 -6.78
CA ARG A 109 -5.57 -14.95 -7.91
C ARG A 109 -4.93 -16.30 -8.18
N CYS A 110 -5.76 -17.34 -8.30
CA CYS A 110 -5.29 -18.64 -8.76
C CYS A 110 -4.88 -18.56 -10.23
N PRO A 111 -3.64 -18.96 -10.61
CA PRO A 111 -3.22 -18.93 -12.00
C PRO A 111 -3.93 -19.98 -12.86
N ASP A 112 -4.39 -21.08 -12.25
CA ASP A 112 -4.95 -22.23 -12.97
C ASP A 112 -6.44 -22.02 -13.31
N CYS A 113 -7.23 -21.50 -12.36
CA CYS A 113 -8.68 -21.34 -12.54
C CYS A 113 -9.17 -19.88 -12.45
N GLY A 114 -8.29 -18.93 -12.18
CA GLY A 114 -8.63 -17.51 -12.10
C GLY A 114 -9.41 -17.07 -10.86
N ASN A 115 -9.79 -18.00 -9.96
CA ASN A 115 -10.48 -17.68 -8.72
C ASN A 115 -9.68 -16.71 -7.85
N ILE A 116 -10.38 -15.83 -7.14
CA ILE A 116 -9.79 -14.84 -6.24
C ILE A 116 -9.92 -15.35 -4.80
N LEU A 117 -8.78 -15.49 -4.12
CA LEU A 117 -8.66 -16.00 -2.78
C LEU A 117 -8.20 -14.88 -1.84
N MET A 118 -8.59 -14.98 -0.56
CA MET A 118 -8.30 -13.94 0.43
C MET A 118 -6.79 -13.76 0.68
N ASN A 119 -6.03 -14.83 0.85
CA ASN A 119 -4.61 -14.75 1.19
C ASN A 119 -3.82 -15.95 0.63
N HIS A 120 -2.50 -15.91 0.77
CA HIS A 120 -1.59 -16.91 0.22
C HIS A 120 -1.88 -18.33 0.73
N ASN A 121 -2.14 -18.49 2.04
CA ASN A 121 -2.51 -19.78 2.62
C ASN A 121 -3.79 -20.36 2.01
N SER A 122 -4.78 -19.49 1.74
CA SER A 122 -6.01 -19.88 1.08
C SER A 122 -5.78 -20.30 -0.37
N LEU A 123 -4.90 -19.59 -1.09
CA LEU A 123 -4.47 -19.97 -2.44
C LEU A 123 -3.76 -21.33 -2.45
N SER A 124 -2.77 -21.56 -1.58
CA SER A 124 -2.04 -22.82 -1.54
C SER A 124 -2.95 -24.01 -1.23
N ARG A 125 -3.88 -23.85 -0.28
CA ARG A 125 -4.89 -24.87 0.04
C ARG A 125 -5.86 -25.06 -1.12
N HIS A 126 -6.28 -23.98 -1.77
CA HIS A 126 -7.15 -24.02 -2.94
C HIS A 126 -6.49 -24.80 -4.06
N GLN A 127 -5.25 -24.48 -4.43
CA GLN A 127 -4.51 -25.18 -5.48
C GLN A 127 -4.35 -26.67 -5.22
N ARG A 128 -4.21 -27.07 -3.96
CA ARG A 128 -4.02 -28.48 -3.59
C ARG A 128 -5.31 -29.29 -3.69
N TRP A 129 -6.44 -28.74 -3.24
CA TRP A 129 -7.65 -29.54 -3.02
C TRP A 129 -8.93 -28.99 -3.65
N ASN A 130 -9.02 -27.67 -3.82
CA ASN A 130 -10.27 -27.00 -4.19
C ASN A 130 -10.18 -26.30 -5.55
N CYS A 131 -9.11 -26.55 -6.31
CA CYS A 131 -8.92 -25.95 -7.62
C CYS A 131 -9.61 -26.83 -8.67
N PRO A 132 -10.70 -26.36 -9.28
CA PRO A 132 -11.46 -27.15 -10.24
C PRO A 132 -10.63 -27.49 -11.49
N ALA A 133 -9.63 -26.65 -11.82
CA ALA A 133 -8.70 -26.89 -12.92
C ALA A 133 -7.65 -27.98 -12.60
N ARG A 134 -7.43 -28.30 -11.31
CA ARG A 134 -6.44 -29.30 -10.86
C ARG A 134 -7.06 -30.58 -10.30
N ALA A 135 -8.35 -30.56 -9.96
CA ALA A 135 -9.10 -31.71 -9.47
C ALA A 135 -9.55 -32.70 -10.58
N GLN A 136 -9.19 -32.44 -11.83
CA GLN A 136 -9.58 -33.25 -13.01
C GLN A 136 -8.44 -34.16 -13.52
N ILE A 137 -7.44 -34.44 -12.70
CA ILE A 137 -6.33 -35.36 -13.01
C ILE A 137 -6.35 -36.52 -12.02
#